data_AF-A0AAU9REL5-F1
#
_entry.id   AF-A0AAU9REL5-F1
#
_cell.length_a   1.000
_cell.length_b   1.000
_cell.length_c   1.000
_cell.angle_alpha   90.00
_cell.angle_beta   90.00
_cell.angle_gamma   90.00
#
_symmetry.space_group_name_H-M   'P 1'
#
loop_
_entity.id
_entity.type
_entity.pdbx_description
1 polymer ?
#
loop_
_entity_poly.entity_id
_entity_poly.type
_entity_poly.pdbx_seq_one_letter_code
_entity_poly.pdbx_strand_id
1 'polypeptide(L)'
;MGIRSSKPRYDFFLLEHLAELEELNLEEETEEERVQIEAGAYSTFNLILKKLHPLFPAETGKVVVDTETKRDEAEDEEVLERFCNFMKAGACKEPVKHLEDCMEKVDSVTTHRITRCKEHLPILKKCMDAHIDYYEPILAIFKAAEDYIINEISAKLAKDREEEFASRPKDILTVWKYKLLRKLGKHSE
;
A
#
# COMPACT_ATOMS: atom_id res chain seq x y z
N MET A 1 -33.60 -15.94 -12.82
CA MET A 1 -32.30 -15.57 -13.42
C MET A 1 -31.31 -15.43 -12.30
N GLY A 2 -30.37 -16.39 -12.16
CA GLY A 2 -29.42 -16.41 -11.05
C GLY A 2 -28.28 -15.42 -11.28
N ILE A 3 -28.08 -14.50 -10.35
CA ILE A 3 -26.91 -13.64 -10.29
C ILE A 3 -25.74 -14.56 -9.90
N ARG A 4 -24.89 -14.91 -10.88
CA ARG A 4 -23.61 -15.54 -10.59
C ARG A 4 -22.79 -14.54 -9.79
N SER A 5 -22.63 -14.81 -8.51
CA SER A 5 -21.60 -14.21 -7.67
C SER A 5 -20.24 -14.64 -8.24
N SER A 6 -19.67 -13.81 -9.12
CA SER A 6 -18.26 -13.90 -9.45
C SER A 6 -17.50 -13.15 -8.36
N LYS A 7 -16.65 -13.85 -7.60
CA LYS A 7 -15.60 -13.19 -6.80
C LYS A 7 -14.85 -12.21 -7.70
N PRO A 8 -14.58 -10.97 -7.25
CA PRO A 8 -13.85 -10.01 -8.07
C PRO A 8 -12.46 -10.57 -8.40
N ARG A 9 -12.04 -10.42 -9.66
CA ARG A 9 -10.78 -10.95 -10.21
C ARG A 9 -9.55 -10.26 -9.57
N TYR A 10 -9.74 -9.07 -9.04
CA TYR A 10 -8.76 -8.26 -8.33
C TYR A 10 -9.34 -7.99 -6.95
N ASP A 11 -8.85 -8.68 -5.92
CA ASP A 11 -9.17 -8.28 -4.56
C ASP A 11 -8.26 -7.08 -4.28
N PHE A 12 -8.82 -5.90 -4.46
CA PHE A 12 -8.11 -4.63 -4.35
C PHE A 12 -7.90 -4.31 -2.86
N PHE A 13 -7.01 -5.05 -2.20
CA PHE A 13 -6.72 -4.82 -0.79
C PHE A 13 -5.84 -3.60 -0.61
N LEU A 14 -5.07 -3.13 -1.61
CA LEU A 14 -4.15 -2.01 -1.37
C LEU A 14 -4.81 -0.73 -0.81
N LEU A 15 -5.93 -0.26 -1.34
CA LEU A 15 -6.58 0.96 -0.80
C LEU A 15 -7.31 0.71 0.54
N GLU A 16 -7.85 -0.49 0.73
CA GLU A 16 -8.54 -0.90 1.95
C GLU A 16 -7.53 -1.18 3.07
N HIS A 17 -6.46 -1.93 2.79
CA HIS A 17 -5.28 -2.14 3.63
C HIS A 17 -4.48 -0.87 3.87
N LEU A 18 -4.34 0.07 2.94
CA LEU A 18 -3.68 1.35 3.26
C LEU A 18 -4.48 2.13 4.32
N ALA A 19 -5.81 2.04 4.31
CA ALA A 19 -6.66 2.62 5.35
C ALA A 19 -6.68 1.77 6.63
N GLU A 20 -6.63 0.44 6.55
CA GLU A 20 -6.62 -0.48 7.71
C GLU A 20 -5.24 -0.55 8.40
N LEU A 21 -4.13 -0.45 7.65
CA LEU A 21 -2.76 -0.37 8.18
C LEU A 21 -2.57 0.91 8.97
N GLU A 22 -3.24 2.00 8.60
CA GLU A 22 -3.23 3.25 9.37
C GLU A 22 -4.08 3.15 10.66
N GLU A 23 -5.11 2.30 10.69
CA GLU A 23 -5.93 2.05 11.90
C GLU A 23 -5.32 1.04 12.88
N LEU A 24 -4.46 0.12 12.40
CA LEU A 24 -3.77 -0.85 13.25
C LEU A 24 -2.60 -0.25 14.06
N ASN A 25 -2.27 1.02 13.86
CA ASN A 25 -0.97 1.59 14.24
C ASN A 25 -1.03 2.88 15.08
N LEU A 26 -2.18 3.25 15.65
CA LEU A 26 -2.30 4.52 16.40
C LEU A 26 -2.12 4.42 17.91
N GLU A 27 -1.84 3.25 18.49
CA GLU A 27 -1.46 3.16 19.91
C GLU A 27 -0.17 2.33 20.06
N GLU A 28 0.97 3.03 20.15
CA GLU A 28 2.36 2.57 20.42
C GLU A 28 3.24 2.08 19.24
N GLU A 29 3.32 2.82 18.13
CA GLU A 29 4.46 2.67 17.20
C GLU A 29 5.72 3.37 17.70
N THR A 30 6.85 2.66 17.69
CA THR A 30 8.18 3.27 17.89
C THR A 30 8.55 4.16 16.70
N GLU A 31 9.43 5.15 16.92
CA GLU A 31 9.92 6.04 15.84
C GLU A 31 10.57 5.23 14.69
N GLU A 32 11.20 4.10 15.01
CA GLU A 32 11.80 3.20 14.03
C GLU A 32 10.76 2.48 13.15
N GLU A 33 9.66 2.02 13.74
CA GLU A 33 8.54 1.41 13.00
C GLU A 33 7.85 2.42 12.07
N ARG A 34 7.67 3.68 12.53
CA ARG A 34 7.14 4.78 11.70
C ARG A 34 8.00 5.03 10.46
N VAL A 35 9.31 5.16 10.64
CA VAL A 35 10.26 5.37 9.54
C VAL A 35 10.23 4.20 8.55
N GLN A 36 10.07 2.97 9.03
CA GLN A 36 9.98 1.79 8.16
C GLN A 36 8.67 1.76 7.35
N ILE A 37 7.55 2.19 7.94
CA ILE A 37 6.25 2.27 7.26
C ILE A 37 6.26 3.37 6.20
N GLU A 38 6.79 4.54 6.52
CA GLU A 38 6.94 5.63 5.54
C GLU A 38 7.85 5.22 4.38
N ALA A 39 8.98 4.56 4.67
CA ALA A 39 9.87 4.03 3.64
C ALA A 39 9.18 2.96 2.76
N GLY A 40 8.36 2.08 3.37
CA GLY A 40 7.56 1.08 2.67
C GLY A 40 6.50 1.69 1.76
N ALA A 41 5.78 2.71 2.25
CA ALA A 41 4.78 3.44 1.49
C ALA A 41 5.42 4.17 0.29
N TYR A 42 6.54 4.86 0.50
CA TYR A 42 7.28 5.55 -0.56
C TYR A 42 7.83 4.59 -1.62
N SER A 43 8.41 3.46 -1.21
CA SER A 43 8.89 2.41 -2.12
C SER A 43 7.75 1.85 -3.00
N THR A 44 6.60 1.60 -2.39
CA THR A 44 5.40 1.11 -3.08
C THR A 44 4.89 2.12 -4.09
N PHE A 45 4.75 3.38 -3.67
CA PHE A 45 4.32 4.46 -4.55
C PHE A 45 5.26 4.58 -5.76
N ASN A 46 6.58 4.50 -5.54
CA ASN A 46 7.57 4.51 -6.61
C ASN A 46 7.44 3.34 -7.57
N LEU A 47 7.12 2.14 -7.08
CA LEU A 47 6.88 0.96 -7.91
C LEU A 47 5.64 1.15 -8.79
N ILE A 48 4.54 1.63 -8.21
CA ILE A 48 3.29 1.92 -8.93
C ILE A 48 3.56 2.96 -10.02
N LEU A 49 4.22 4.06 -9.68
CA LEU A 49 4.53 5.14 -10.60
C LEU A 49 5.39 4.67 -11.79
N LYS A 50 6.43 3.86 -11.51
CA LYS A 50 7.25 3.22 -12.55
C LYS A 50 6.43 2.35 -13.51
N LYS A 51 5.38 1.70 -13.00
CA LYS A 51 4.49 0.85 -13.79
C LYS A 51 3.40 1.65 -14.53
N LEU A 52 3.01 2.81 -14.03
CA LEU A 52 2.07 3.72 -14.69
C LEU A 52 2.70 4.42 -15.90
N HIS A 53 3.99 4.74 -15.84
CA HIS A 53 4.71 5.43 -16.91
C HIS A 53 4.50 4.84 -18.33
N PRO A 54 4.60 3.51 -18.56
CA PRO A 54 4.30 2.93 -19.87
C PRO A 54 2.82 2.94 -20.27
N LEU A 55 1.88 3.06 -19.32
CA LEU A 55 0.45 3.20 -19.62
C LEU A 55 0.07 4.63 -19.98
N PHE A 56 0.81 5.62 -19.47
CA PHE A 56 0.54 7.05 -19.64
C PHE A 56 1.77 7.79 -20.21
N PRO A 57 2.26 7.39 -21.40
CA PRO A 57 3.47 7.96 -21.98
C PRO A 57 3.31 9.47 -22.25
N ALA A 58 4.45 10.18 -22.25
CA ALA A 58 4.51 11.58 -22.67
C ALA A 58 3.93 11.75 -24.08
N GLU A 59 3.14 12.81 -24.29
CA GLU A 59 2.73 13.19 -25.64
C GLU A 59 4.00 13.49 -26.46
N THR A 60 4.15 12.78 -27.59
CA THR A 60 5.31 12.88 -28.47
C THR A 60 5.43 14.30 -29.02
N GLY A 61 6.36 15.05 -28.44
CA GLY A 61 6.65 16.45 -28.77
C GLY A 61 7.80 17.05 -27.95
N LYS A 62 8.13 16.46 -26.79
CA LYS A 62 9.37 16.74 -26.05
C LYS A 62 10.46 15.76 -26.51
N VAL A 63 11.54 16.29 -27.10
CA VAL A 63 12.74 15.52 -27.46
C VAL A 63 13.40 15.06 -26.15
N VAL A 64 13.31 13.76 -25.86
CA VAL A 64 14.01 13.14 -24.74
C VAL A 64 15.44 12.84 -25.19
N VAL A 65 16.40 13.55 -24.60
CA VAL A 65 17.82 13.19 -24.66
C VAL A 65 18.03 12.02 -23.72
N ASP A 66 18.57 10.94 -24.26
CA ASP A 66 18.90 9.70 -23.55
C ASP A 66 19.95 9.96 -22.46
N THR A 67 19.62 9.68 -21.20
CA THR A 67 20.58 9.19 -20.20
C THR A 67 19.86 8.50 -19.05
N GLU A 68 20.41 7.37 -18.64
CA GLU A 68 19.95 6.52 -17.56
C GLU A 68 19.76 7.26 -16.22
N THR A 69 18.62 6.99 -15.58
CA THR A 69 18.38 6.96 -14.12
C THR A 69 18.43 8.27 -13.33
N LYS A 70 17.56 9.23 -13.69
CA LYS A 70 16.77 10.00 -12.72
C LYS A 70 15.38 10.20 -13.35
N ARG A 71 14.31 9.74 -12.69
CA ARG A 71 12.96 10.14 -13.10
C ARG A 71 12.84 11.62 -12.77
N ASP A 72 12.49 12.43 -13.76
CA ASP A 72 12.25 13.85 -13.52
C ASP A 72 10.92 13.97 -12.73
N GLU A 73 10.94 14.67 -11.60
CA GLU A 73 9.74 14.87 -10.75
C GLU A 73 8.58 15.46 -11.58
N ALA A 74 8.89 16.28 -12.57
CA ALA A 74 7.92 16.84 -13.51
C ALA A 74 7.28 15.79 -14.44
N GLU A 75 8.04 14.77 -14.87
CA GLU A 75 7.49 13.67 -15.68
C GLU A 75 6.57 12.78 -14.83
N ASP A 76 6.97 12.53 -13.58
CA ASP A 76 6.18 11.78 -12.61
C ASP A 76 4.85 12.51 -12.30
N GLU A 77 4.87 13.84 -12.15
CA GLU A 77 3.66 14.66 -12.03
C GLU A 77 2.75 14.58 -13.26
N GLU A 78 3.29 14.67 -14.48
CA GLU A 78 2.52 14.51 -15.72
C GLU A 78 1.85 13.13 -15.82
N VAL A 79 2.55 12.06 -15.42
CA VAL A 79 2.00 10.70 -15.40
C VAL A 79 0.84 10.61 -14.41
N LEU A 80 0.97 11.19 -13.22
CA LEU A 80 -0.10 11.22 -12.22
C LEU A 80 -1.31 12.02 -12.69
N GLU A 81 -1.08 13.15 -13.37
CA GLU A 81 -2.18 13.94 -13.96
C GLU A 81 -2.95 13.13 -15.00
N ARG A 82 -2.24 12.43 -15.90
CA ARG A 82 -2.87 11.55 -16.90
C ARG A 82 -3.61 10.39 -16.26
N PHE A 83 -3.07 9.80 -15.20
CA PHE A 83 -3.75 8.77 -14.42
C PHE A 83 -5.06 9.30 -13.81
N CYS A 84 -5.06 10.47 -13.18
CA CYS A 84 -6.26 11.10 -12.64
C CYS A 84 -7.30 11.39 -13.75
N ASN A 85 -6.86 11.88 -14.90
CA ASN A 85 -7.72 12.12 -16.06
C ASN A 85 -8.34 10.81 -16.58
N PHE A 86 -7.56 9.72 -16.64
CA PHE A 86 -8.06 8.39 -16.99
C PHE A 86 -9.17 7.93 -16.03
N MET A 87 -8.96 8.09 -14.73
CA MET A 87 -9.94 7.72 -13.70
C MET A 87 -11.25 8.51 -13.87
N LYS A 88 -11.16 9.80 -14.20
CA LYS A 88 -12.29 10.71 -14.46
C LYS A 88 -12.98 10.50 -15.80
N ALA A 89 -12.34 9.88 -16.77
CA ALA A 89 -12.91 9.63 -18.10
C ALA A 89 -13.77 8.36 -18.15
N GLY A 90 -13.57 7.43 -17.21
CA GLY A 90 -14.28 6.15 -17.17
C GLY A 90 -15.67 6.22 -16.51
N ALA A 91 -16.35 5.07 -16.50
CA ALA A 91 -17.69 4.93 -15.92
C ALA A 91 -17.76 5.23 -14.41
N CYS A 92 -16.62 5.18 -13.71
CA CYS A 92 -16.51 5.42 -12.27
C CYS A 92 -16.12 6.85 -11.90
N LYS A 93 -16.31 7.81 -12.81
CA LYS A 93 -16.04 9.23 -12.56
C LYS A 93 -16.70 9.77 -11.29
N GLU A 94 -17.96 9.45 -11.03
CA GLU A 94 -18.68 9.96 -9.85
C GLU A 94 -18.08 9.43 -8.52
N PRO A 95 -17.84 8.11 -8.35
CA PRO A 95 -17.07 7.60 -7.20
C PRO A 95 -15.68 8.24 -7.05
N VAL A 96 -14.94 8.43 -8.14
CA VAL A 96 -13.62 9.10 -8.12
C VAL A 96 -13.75 10.52 -7.60
N LYS A 97 -14.72 11.28 -8.12
CA LYS A 97 -14.96 12.67 -7.70
C LYS A 97 -15.32 12.77 -6.22
N HIS A 98 -16.13 11.85 -5.68
CA HIS A 98 -16.45 11.87 -4.25
C HIS A 98 -15.21 11.63 -3.38
N LEU A 99 -14.32 10.73 -3.79
CA LEU A 99 -13.06 10.50 -3.09
C LEU A 99 -12.16 11.76 -3.13
N GLU A 100 -12.03 12.39 -4.29
CA GLU A 100 -11.27 13.64 -4.45
C GLU A 100 -11.85 14.80 -3.64
N ASP A 101 -13.16 15.03 -3.73
CA ASP A 101 -13.87 16.07 -2.98
C ASP A 101 -13.72 15.87 -1.46
N CYS A 102 -13.64 14.62 -1.01
CA CYS A 102 -13.32 14.31 0.39
C CYS A 102 -11.87 14.68 0.71
N MET A 103 -10.91 14.21 -0.10
CA MET A 103 -9.50 14.47 0.13
C MET A 103 -9.23 15.98 0.15
N GLU A 104 -9.75 16.76 -0.79
CA GLU A 104 -9.61 18.22 -0.87
C GLU A 104 -10.09 18.96 0.39
N LYS A 105 -11.10 18.43 1.08
CA LYS A 105 -11.63 19.00 2.34
C LYS A 105 -10.80 18.65 3.56
N VAL A 106 -9.88 17.69 3.46
CA VAL A 106 -8.98 17.32 4.55
C VAL A 106 -7.72 18.20 4.47
N ASP A 107 -7.43 18.95 5.53
CA ASP A 107 -6.27 19.84 5.63
C ASP A 107 -4.97 19.11 5.24
N SER A 108 -4.16 19.77 4.39
CA SER A 108 -2.92 19.25 3.80
C SER A 108 -1.82 18.90 4.81
N VAL A 109 -2.01 19.25 6.09
CA VAL A 109 -1.06 19.00 7.19
C VAL A 109 -1.28 17.62 7.81
N THR A 110 -2.43 16.97 7.56
CA THR A 110 -2.69 15.62 8.10
C THR A 110 -2.21 14.53 7.14
N THR A 111 -1.28 13.70 7.60
CA THR A 111 -0.69 12.56 6.87
C THR A 111 -1.72 11.47 6.48
N HIS A 112 -2.97 11.62 6.92
CA HIS A 112 -4.02 10.60 6.91
C HIS A 112 -5.23 10.97 6.03
N ARG A 113 -5.04 11.68 4.91
CA ARG A 113 -6.15 12.13 4.03
C ARG A 113 -6.97 10.96 3.47
N ILE A 114 -6.31 9.87 3.08
CA ILE A 114 -6.96 8.69 2.51
C ILE A 114 -7.78 7.97 3.58
N THR A 115 -7.26 7.80 4.80
CA THR A 115 -7.97 7.15 5.90
C THR A 115 -9.21 7.91 6.34
N ARG A 116 -9.17 9.25 6.31
CA ARG A 116 -10.37 10.07 6.56
C ARG A 116 -11.43 10.01 5.46
N CYS A 117 -11.08 9.47 4.29
CA CYS A 117 -11.96 9.32 3.14
C CYS A 117 -12.19 7.87 2.76
N LYS A 118 -11.86 6.93 3.66
CA LYS A 118 -11.84 5.49 3.39
C LYS A 118 -13.20 4.95 2.99
N GLU A 119 -14.31 5.56 3.42
CA GLU A 119 -15.66 5.12 3.02
C GLU A 119 -15.92 5.23 1.51
N HIS A 120 -15.17 6.06 0.79
CA HIS A 120 -15.30 6.22 -0.66
C HIS A 120 -14.56 5.13 -1.45
N LEU A 121 -13.53 4.52 -0.86
CA LEU A 121 -12.71 3.47 -1.48
C LEU A 121 -13.50 2.22 -1.88
N PRO A 122 -14.37 1.61 -1.03
CA PRO A 122 -15.14 0.43 -1.42
C PRO A 122 -16.20 0.74 -2.48
N ILE A 123 -16.71 1.98 -2.53
CA ILE A 123 -17.65 2.42 -3.57
C ILE A 123 -16.93 2.50 -4.92
N LEU A 124 -15.75 3.12 -4.93
CA LEU A 124 -14.90 3.20 -6.12
C LEU A 124 -14.49 1.81 -6.61
N LYS A 125 -14.02 0.93 -5.71
CA LYS A 125 -13.65 -0.47 -6.01
C LYS A 125 -14.79 -1.22 -6.68
N LYS A 126 -15.99 -1.21 -6.08
CA LYS A 126 -17.17 -1.89 -6.64
C LYS A 126 -17.51 -1.40 -8.04
N CYS A 127 -17.36 -0.10 -8.29
CA CYS A 127 -17.57 0.44 -9.62
C CYS A 127 -16.49 -0.06 -10.61
N MET A 128 -15.21 -0.01 -10.23
CA MET A 128 -14.11 -0.47 -11.10
C MET A 128 -14.24 -1.96 -11.44
N ASP A 129 -14.65 -2.79 -10.47
CA ASP A 129 -14.92 -4.21 -10.67
C ASP A 129 -16.08 -4.45 -11.66
N ALA A 130 -17.14 -3.64 -11.58
CA ALA A 130 -18.27 -3.71 -12.51
C ALA A 130 -17.90 -3.26 -13.93
N HIS A 131 -16.87 -2.42 -14.05
CA HIS A 131 -16.36 -1.87 -15.31
C HIS A 131 -14.93 -2.35 -15.61
N ILE A 132 -14.67 -3.62 -15.30
CA ILE A 132 -13.32 -4.17 -15.32
C ILE A 132 -12.62 -4.01 -16.66
N ASP A 133 -13.34 -4.14 -17.78
CA ASP A 133 -12.76 -4.05 -19.13
C ASP A 133 -12.07 -2.70 -19.39
N TYR A 134 -12.52 -1.62 -18.72
CA TYR A 134 -11.87 -0.31 -18.78
C TYR A 134 -10.71 -0.20 -17.78
N TYR A 135 -10.92 -0.63 -16.53
CA TYR A 135 -9.97 -0.39 -15.43
C TYR A 135 -8.88 -1.46 -15.27
N GLU A 136 -8.95 -2.57 -16.00
CA GLU A 136 -8.02 -3.70 -15.90
C GLU A 136 -6.53 -3.30 -15.90
N PRO A 137 -6.05 -2.42 -16.80
CA PRO A 137 -4.62 -2.14 -16.88
C PRO A 137 -4.06 -1.52 -15.59
N ILE A 138 -4.85 -0.68 -14.94
CA ILE A 138 -4.48 -0.03 -13.67
C ILE A 138 -4.64 -1.00 -12.50
N LEU A 139 -5.73 -1.78 -12.48
CA LEU A 139 -5.98 -2.75 -11.42
C LEU A 139 -4.89 -3.83 -11.37
N ALA A 140 -4.36 -4.24 -12.53
CA ALA A 140 -3.24 -5.16 -12.62
C ALA A 140 -1.95 -4.59 -12.00
N ILE A 141 -1.68 -3.29 -12.21
CA ILE A 141 -0.52 -2.61 -11.61
C ILE A 141 -0.65 -2.56 -10.09
N PHE A 142 -1.80 -2.13 -9.58
CA PHE A 142 -2.02 -2.04 -8.14
C PHE A 142 -1.92 -3.40 -7.46
N LYS A 143 -2.47 -4.45 -8.07
CA LYS A 143 -2.35 -5.81 -7.56
C LYS A 143 -0.88 -6.28 -7.53
N ALA A 144 -0.10 -6.00 -8.57
CA ALA A 144 1.31 -6.36 -8.58
C ALA A 144 2.12 -5.62 -7.49
N ALA A 145 1.75 -4.38 -7.18
CA ALA A 145 2.36 -3.63 -6.08
C ALA A 145 1.93 -4.17 -4.71
N GLU A 146 0.67 -4.59 -4.56
CA GLU A 146 0.16 -5.24 -3.36
C GLU A 146 0.89 -6.56 -3.08
N ASP A 147 0.97 -7.43 -4.09
CA ASP A 147 1.71 -8.70 -4.00
C ASP A 147 3.18 -8.46 -3.63
N TYR A 148 3.79 -7.37 -4.13
CA TYR A 148 5.16 -7.00 -3.77
C TYR A 148 5.30 -6.70 -2.26
N ILE A 149 4.41 -5.85 -1.71
CA ILE A 149 4.45 -5.48 -0.29
C ILE A 149 4.19 -6.69 0.61
N ILE A 150 3.17 -7.49 0.30
CA ILE A 150 2.83 -8.68 1.08
C ILE A 150 4.03 -9.64 1.13
N ASN A 151 4.73 -9.82 0.01
CA ASN A 151 5.94 -10.63 -0.04
C ASN A 151 7.11 -10.02 0.76
N GLU A 152 7.30 -8.70 0.73
CA GLU A 152 8.34 -8.05 1.54
C GLU A 152 8.06 -8.15 3.05
N ILE A 153 6.83 -7.86 3.48
CA ILE A 153 6.43 -7.94 4.90
C ILE A 153 6.55 -9.39 5.39
N SER A 154 6.05 -10.36 4.62
CA SER A 154 6.14 -11.77 5.00
C SER A 154 7.59 -12.26 5.09
N ALA A 155 8.48 -11.81 4.19
CA ALA A 155 9.90 -12.12 4.25
C ALA A 155 10.60 -11.51 5.48
N LYS A 156 10.25 -10.28 5.87
CA LYS A 156 10.75 -9.65 7.11
C LYS A 156 10.29 -10.41 8.35
N LEU A 157 8.99 -10.68 8.47
CA LEU A 157 8.42 -11.45 9.59
C LEU A 157 9.01 -12.86 9.71
N ALA A 158 9.37 -13.48 8.60
CA ALA A 158 10.06 -14.77 8.60
C ALA A 158 11.48 -14.66 9.20
N LYS A 159 12.24 -13.62 8.82
CA LYS A 159 13.58 -13.36 9.37
C LYS A 159 13.53 -13.04 10.86
N ASP A 160 12.61 -12.18 11.28
CA ASP A 160 12.48 -11.80 12.70
C ASP A 160 12.17 -13.03 13.56
N ARG A 161 11.33 -13.94 13.07
CA ARG A 161 11.04 -15.23 13.74
C ARG A 161 12.27 -16.13 13.80
N GLU A 162 13.08 -16.18 12.74
CA GLU A 162 14.33 -16.95 12.72
C GLU A 162 15.36 -16.38 13.69
N GLU A 163 15.48 -15.06 13.78
CA GLU A 163 16.36 -14.36 14.72
C GLU A 163 15.88 -14.52 16.18
N GLU A 164 14.58 -14.44 16.42
CA GLU A 164 13.98 -14.74 17.73
C GLU A 164 14.26 -16.21 18.12
N PHE A 165 14.12 -17.14 17.17
CA PHE A 165 14.44 -18.54 17.41
C PHE A 165 15.95 -18.76 17.66
N ALA A 166 16.81 -18.05 16.93
CA ALA A 166 18.26 -18.14 17.07
C ALA A 166 18.77 -17.58 18.41
N SER A 167 18.13 -16.51 18.91
CA SER A 167 18.46 -15.84 20.18
C SER A 167 17.94 -16.56 21.43
N ARG A 168 16.98 -17.49 21.29
CA ARG A 168 16.48 -18.28 22.42
C ARG A 168 17.61 -19.09 23.07
N PRO A 169 17.77 -19.04 24.41
CA PRO A 169 18.80 -19.79 25.11
C PRO A 169 18.62 -21.28 24.84
N LYS A 170 19.67 -21.91 24.29
CA LYS A 170 19.65 -23.32 23.86
C LYS A 170 20.12 -24.27 24.96
N ASP A 171 20.82 -23.75 25.97
CA ASP A 171 21.30 -24.59 27.05
C ASP A 171 20.20 -24.87 28.08
N ILE A 172 20.13 -26.13 28.50
CA ILE A 172 19.09 -26.64 29.40
C ILE A 172 19.06 -25.89 30.75
N LEU A 173 20.22 -25.45 31.25
CA LEU A 173 20.30 -24.79 32.55
C LEU A 173 19.70 -23.37 32.48
N THR A 174 19.96 -22.63 31.42
CA THR A 174 19.36 -21.30 31.20
C THR A 174 17.88 -21.42 30.90
N VAL A 175 17.44 -22.42 30.11
CA VAL A 175 16.02 -22.70 29.89
C VAL A 175 15.30 -22.98 31.20
N TRP A 176 15.87 -23.84 32.06
CA TRP A 176 15.29 -24.14 33.37
C TRP A 176 15.27 -22.94 34.30
N LYS A 177 16.35 -22.14 34.34
CA LYS A 177 16.43 -20.90 35.12
C LYS A 177 15.38 -19.88 34.67
N TYR A 178 15.20 -19.67 33.36
CA TYR A 178 14.19 -18.77 32.80
C TYR A 178 12.76 -19.23 33.14
N LYS A 179 12.49 -20.53 33.04
CA LYS A 179 11.19 -21.13 33.36
C LYS A 179 10.87 -21.05 34.86
N LEU A 180 11.87 -21.21 35.71
CA LEU A 180 11.76 -21.05 37.16
C LEU A 180 11.49 -19.59 37.56
N LEU A 181 12.21 -18.63 36.96
CA LEU A 181 12.03 -17.20 37.23
C LEU A 181 10.64 -16.69 36.82
N ARG A 182 10.11 -17.12 35.66
CA ARG A 182 8.72 -16.84 35.25
C ARG A 182 7.70 -17.41 36.23
N LYS A 183 7.92 -18.63 36.72
CA LYS A 183 7.02 -19.30 37.68
C LYS A 183 7.03 -18.63 39.06
N LEU A 184 8.10 -17.88 39.37
CA LEU A 184 8.26 -17.12 40.61
C LEU A 184 7.87 -15.64 40.45
N GLY A 185 7.34 -15.22 39.30
CA GLY A 185 6.82 -13.86 39.08
C GLY A 185 7.89 -12.75 39.06
N LYS A 186 9.16 -13.10 38.85
CA LYS A 186 10.26 -12.12 38.80
C LYS A 186 10.76 -11.98 37.37
N HIS A 187 10.23 -11.01 36.64
CA HIS A 187 10.95 -10.42 35.51
C HIS A 187 11.92 -9.38 36.09
N SER A 188 13.22 -9.57 35.88
CA SER A 188 14.20 -8.51 36.10
C SER A 188 14.10 -7.52 34.95
N GLU A 189 14.01 -6.23 35.29
CA GLU A 189 14.19 -5.08 34.38
C GLU A 189 15.43 -5.22 33.49
#